data_AF-A0A538NGG6-F1
#
_entry.id   AF-A0A538NGG6-F1
#
_cell.length_a   1.000
_cell.length_b   1.000
_cell.length_c   1.000
_cell.angle_alpha   90.00
_cell.angle_beta   90.00
_cell.angle_gamma   90.00
#
_symmetry.space_group_name_H-M   'P 1'
#
loop_
_entity.id
_entity.type
_entity.pdbx_description
1 polymer ?
#
loop_
_entity_poly.entity_id
_entity_poly.type
_entity_poly.pdbx_seq_one_letter_code
_entity_poly.pdbx_strand_id
1 'polypeptide(L)'
;MKRRNVPIVPVVCELNSAARLTRAMEQLALSMVFLPDAMVMEAEWRANPALGQKLEEERAQKDIRAPSAIFLRQARLALVVRRMLQEKKVSHVHATSSRALVCALILQELIDVTVSVTIEPRPELPQSWIESALRKCKGGRLSDRKLLRERRSSFVFDKAAFCSTPRKVVGLLGKNIGIDLTTGASFWQEWAELLVRWSGEKA
;
A
#
# COMPACT_ATOMS: atom_id res chain seq x y z
N MET A 1 4.13 15.89 -14.59
CA MET A 1 4.69 14.65 -13.99
C MET A 1 5.84 14.18 -14.87
N LYS A 2 7.06 14.02 -14.34
CA LYS A 2 8.19 13.48 -15.11
C LYS A 2 7.79 12.12 -15.71
N ARG A 3 8.16 11.87 -16.97
CA ARG A 3 7.92 10.60 -17.68
C ARG A 3 8.40 9.45 -16.79
N ARG A 4 7.46 8.70 -16.23
CA ARG A 4 7.76 7.42 -15.61
C ARG A 4 7.65 6.41 -16.75
N ASN A 5 8.68 5.60 -16.97
CA ASN A 5 8.68 4.58 -18.02
C ASN A 5 7.73 3.40 -17.72
N VAL A 6 6.86 3.53 -16.70
CA VAL A 6 5.93 2.50 -16.24
C VAL A 6 4.53 3.11 -16.22
N PRO A 7 3.54 2.50 -16.90
CA PRO A 7 2.15 2.95 -16.82
C PRO A 7 1.62 2.72 -15.40
N ILE A 8 0.99 3.75 -14.83
CA ILE A 8 0.45 3.72 -13.46
C ILE A 8 -1.05 3.96 -13.54
N VAL A 9 -1.82 3.11 -12.86
CA VAL A 9 -3.26 3.25 -12.73
C VAL A 9 -3.58 3.53 -11.25
N PRO A 10 -3.89 4.78 -10.88
CA PRO A 10 -4.30 5.11 -9.52
C PRO A 10 -5.73 4.62 -9.28
N VAL A 11 -5.91 3.83 -8.23
CA VAL A 11 -7.21 3.27 -7.82
C VAL A 11 -7.54 3.78 -6.43
N VAL A 12 -8.73 4.37 -6.28
CA VAL A 12 -9.23 4.89 -5.01
C VAL A 12 -10.16 3.87 -4.40
N CYS A 13 -9.66 3.21 -3.35
CA CYS A 13 -10.43 2.21 -2.62
C CYS A 13 -11.38 2.82 -1.57
N GLU A 14 -11.02 3.98 -1.02
CA GLU A 14 -11.81 4.65 0.01
C GLU A 14 -11.47 6.15 0.00
N LEU A 15 -12.48 6.99 0.05
CA LEU A 15 -12.33 8.44 0.24
C LEU A 15 -12.81 8.79 1.65
N ASN A 16 -11.97 9.48 2.43
CA ASN A 16 -12.42 10.07 3.68
C ASN A 16 -13.25 11.32 3.36
N SER A 17 -14.58 11.21 3.44
CA SER A 17 -15.50 12.31 3.18
C SER A 17 -15.38 13.46 4.19
N ALA A 18 -14.80 13.22 5.37
CA ALA A 18 -14.52 14.26 6.36
C ALA A 18 -13.19 15.00 6.11
N ALA A 19 -12.34 14.51 5.21
CA ALA A 19 -11.09 15.17 4.88
C ALA A 19 -11.35 16.36 3.94
N ARG A 20 -10.91 17.56 4.34
CA ARG A 20 -10.96 18.73 3.47
C ARG A 20 -9.93 18.58 2.35
N LEU A 21 -10.41 18.35 1.14
CA LEU A 21 -9.56 18.26 -0.04
C LEU A 21 -9.09 19.67 -0.45
N THR A 22 -7.85 19.76 -0.93
CA THR A 22 -7.39 20.98 -1.60
C THR A 22 -7.85 20.96 -3.06
N ARG A 23 -7.94 22.13 -3.70
CA ARG A 23 -8.31 22.24 -5.12
C ARG A 23 -7.43 21.35 -6.03
N ALA A 24 -6.14 21.22 -5.71
CA ALA A 24 -5.24 20.35 -6.44
C ALA A 24 -5.60 18.85 -6.29
N MET A 25 -6.05 18.44 -5.10
CA MET A 25 -6.50 17.07 -4.84
C MET A 25 -7.82 16.77 -5.56
N GLU A 26 -8.75 17.72 -5.59
CA GLU A 26 -10.01 17.59 -6.33
C GLU A 26 -9.76 17.42 -7.83
N GLN A 27 -8.83 18.20 -8.41
CA GLN A 27 -8.45 18.05 -9.81
C GLN A 27 -7.77 16.71 -10.10
N LEU A 28 -6.94 16.21 -9.18
CA LEU A 28 -6.34 14.88 -9.30
C LEU A 28 -7.39 13.76 -9.21
N ALA A 29 -8.41 13.93 -8.37
CA ALA A 29 -9.48 12.95 -8.19
C ALA A 29 -10.17 12.61 -9.53
N LEU A 30 -10.35 13.58 -10.42
CA LEU A 30 -10.93 13.36 -11.76
C LEU A 30 -10.13 12.39 -12.66
N SER A 31 -8.85 12.17 -12.36
CA SER A 31 -7.97 11.24 -13.09
C SER A 31 -7.86 9.86 -12.47
N MET A 32 -8.55 9.62 -11.34
CA MET A 32 -8.47 8.38 -10.59
C MET A 32 -9.59 7.40 -10.96
N VAL A 33 -9.31 6.10 -10.82
CA VAL A 33 -10.33 5.07 -10.93
C VAL A 33 -10.95 4.85 -9.55
N PHE A 34 -12.24 5.16 -9.41
CA PHE A 34 -12.98 4.91 -8.19
C PHE A 34 -13.54 3.49 -8.19
N LEU A 35 -13.52 2.86 -7.01
CA LEU A 35 -14.26 1.62 -6.82
C LEU A 35 -15.76 1.84 -6.94
N PRO A 36 -16.50 0.81 -7.36
CA PRO A 36 -17.95 0.87 -7.39
C PRO A 36 -18.51 1.01 -5.97
N ASP A 37 -19.76 1.43 -5.88
CA ASP A 37 -20.42 1.70 -4.60
C ASP A 37 -20.56 0.43 -3.72
N ALA A 38 -20.95 0.65 -2.47
CA ALA A 38 -21.05 -0.42 -1.48
C ALA A 38 -22.03 -1.54 -1.86
N MET A 39 -23.10 -1.24 -2.60
CA MET A 39 -24.04 -2.26 -3.04
C MET A 39 -23.42 -3.17 -4.10
N VAL A 40 -22.68 -2.61 -5.06
CA VAL A 40 -21.97 -3.41 -6.07
C VAL A 40 -20.89 -4.27 -5.41
N MET A 41 -20.15 -3.73 -4.44
CA MET A 41 -19.15 -4.51 -3.70
C MET A 41 -19.78 -5.68 -2.93
N GLU A 42 -20.92 -5.45 -2.27
CA GLU A 42 -21.64 -6.51 -1.56
C GLU A 42 -22.27 -7.53 -2.52
N ALA A 43 -22.77 -7.10 -3.68
CA ALA A 43 -23.28 -7.99 -4.71
C ALA A 43 -22.18 -8.92 -5.25
N GLU A 44 -20.99 -8.39 -5.55
CA GLU A 44 -19.85 -9.18 -5.99
C GLU A 44 -19.39 -10.16 -4.90
N TRP A 45 -19.40 -9.73 -3.63
CA TRP A 45 -19.09 -10.62 -2.50
C TRP A 45 -20.08 -11.79 -2.41
N ARG A 46 -21.38 -11.51 -2.47
CA ARG A 46 -22.44 -12.54 -2.41
C ARG A 46 -22.44 -13.47 -3.62
N ALA A 47 -21.97 -12.99 -4.77
CA ALA A 47 -21.80 -13.82 -5.97
C ALA A 47 -20.64 -14.83 -5.84
N ASN A 48 -19.73 -14.66 -4.89
CA ASN A 48 -18.55 -15.50 -4.70
C ASN A 48 -18.48 -16.13 -3.29
N PRO A 49 -19.49 -16.89 -2.84
CA PRO A 49 -19.59 -17.35 -1.45
C PRO A 49 -18.44 -18.30 -1.05
N ALA A 50 -18.06 -19.23 -1.93
CA ALA A 50 -16.97 -20.18 -1.66
C ALA A 50 -15.62 -19.47 -1.48
N LEU A 51 -15.36 -18.43 -2.29
CA LEU A 51 -14.14 -17.65 -2.18
C LEU A 51 -14.13 -16.80 -0.92
N GLY A 52 -15.28 -16.19 -0.58
CA GLY A 52 -15.43 -15.43 0.66
C GLY A 52 -15.21 -16.29 1.91
N GLN A 53 -15.78 -17.50 1.92
CA GLN A 53 -15.57 -18.49 2.99
C GLN A 53 -14.09 -18.89 3.10
N LYS A 54 -13.46 -19.25 1.98
CA LYS A 54 -12.04 -19.62 1.94
C LYS A 54 -11.15 -18.52 2.53
N LEU A 55 -11.35 -17.27 2.12
CA LEU A 55 -10.56 -16.14 2.64
C LEU A 55 -10.70 -15.97 4.16
N GLU A 56 -11.90 -16.14 4.69
CA GLU A 56 -12.15 -16.02 6.13
C GLU A 56 -11.58 -17.21 6.92
N GLU A 57 -11.66 -18.43 6.38
CA GLU A 57 -11.03 -19.62 6.97
C GLU A 57 -9.51 -19.49 7.01
N GLU A 58 -8.88 -19.08 5.90
CA GLU A 58 -7.44 -18.82 5.83
C GLU A 58 -7.01 -17.72 6.81
N ARG A 59 -7.84 -16.69 7.02
CA ARG A 59 -7.59 -15.68 8.05
C ARG A 59 -7.70 -16.28 9.45
N ALA A 60 -8.71 -17.09 9.73
CA ALA A 60 -8.96 -17.69 11.03
C ALA A 60 -7.82 -18.63 11.47
N GLN A 61 -7.15 -19.27 10.50
CA GLN A 61 -6.00 -20.16 10.73
C GLN A 61 -4.68 -19.44 11.02
N LYS A 62 -4.58 -18.13 10.76
CA LYS A 62 -3.35 -17.36 11.02
C LYS A 62 -3.21 -17.05 12.51
N ASP A 63 -1.99 -17.16 13.05
CA ASP A 63 -1.72 -16.77 14.45
C ASP A 63 -1.88 -15.26 14.66
N ILE A 64 -1.30 -14.48 13.74
CA ILE A 64 -1.39 -13.01 13.74
C ILE A 64 -2.40 -12.59 12.68
N ARG A 65 -3.60 -12.21 13.12
CA ARG A 65 -4.75 -11.94 12.25
C ARG A 65 -4.99 -10.44 12.09
N ALA A 66 -5.42 -10.04 10.89
CA ALA A 66 -6.01 -8.72 10.71
C ALA A 66 -7.36 -8.69 11.48
N PRO A 67 -7.73 -7.55 12.09
CA PRO A 67 -9.04 -7.38 12.70
C PRO A 67 -10.16 -7.71 11.70
N SER A 68 -11.14 -8.51 12.12
CA SER A 68 -12.15 -9.08 11.20
C SER A 68 -12.89 -8.02 10.40
N ALA A 69 -13.28 -6.90 11.03
CA ALA A 69 -13.97 -5.81 10.34
C ALA A 69 -13.13 -5.19 9.22
N ILE A 70 -11.83 -4.98 9.46
CA ILE A 70 -10.91 -4.47 8.45
C ILE A 70 -10.72 -5.53 7.35
N PHE A 71 -10.46 -6.78 7.73
CA PHE A 71 -10.24 -7.86 6.77
C PHE A 71 -11.42 -8.06 5.83
N LEU A 72 -12.63 -8.24 6.38
CA LEU A 72 -13.83 -8.50 5.58
C LEU A 72 -14.16 -7.33 4.64
N ARG A 73 -13.87 -6.10 5.07
CA ARG A 73 -14.02 -4.93 4.20
C ARG A 73 -13.00 -4.95 3.06
N GLN A 74 -11.73 -5.21 3.36
CA GLN A 74 -10.66 -5.26 2.37
C GLN A 74 -10.78 -6.47 1.43
N ALA A 75 -11.33 -7.60 1.89
CA ALA A 75 -11.61 -8.77 1.08
C ALA A 75 -12.67 -8.48 0.01
N ARG A 76 -13.75 -7.76 0.35
CA ARG A 76 -14.75 -7.30 -0.63
C ARG A 76 -14.12 -6.40 -1.70
N LEU A 77 -13.27 -5.47 -1.29
CA LEU A 77 -12.54 -4.60 -2.23
C LEU A 77 -11.65 -5.44 -3.15
N ALA A 78 -10.92 -6.42 -2.60
CA ALA A 78 -10.04 -7.28 -3.37
C ALA A 78 -10.79 -8.06 -4.47
N LEU A 79 -12.00 -8.57 -4.20
CA LEU A 79 -12.77 -9.29 -5.22
C LEU A 79 -13.14 -8.40 -6.41
N VAL A 80 -13.53 -7.15 -6.15
CA VAL A 80 -13.87 -6.18 -7.19
C VAL A 80 -12.62 -5.73 -7.95
N VAL A 81 -11.54 -5.40 -7.23
CA VAL A 81 -10.28 -4.93 -7.81
C VAL A 81 -9.63 -6.01 -8.66
N ARG A 82 -9.79 -7.29 -8.31
CA ARG A 82 -9.19 -8.42 -9.01
C ARG A 82 -9.44 -8.38 -10.52
N ARG A 83 -10.71 -8.20 -10.92
CA ARG A 83 -11.11 -8.18 -12.34
C ARG A 83 -10.38 -7.07 -13.11
N MET A 84 -10.40 -5.86 -12.55
CA MET A 84 -9.72 -4.71 -13.14
C MET A 84 -8.20 -4.91 -13.25
N LEU A 85 -7.55 -5.51 -12.25
CA LEU A 85 -6.11 -5.78 -12.31
C LEU A 85 -5.76 -6.82 -13.39
N GLN A 86 -6.60 -7.85 -13.54
CA GLN A 86 -6.44 -8.87 -14.58
C GLN A 86 -6.63 -8.27 -15.98
N GLU A 87 -7.68 -7.49 -16.20
CA GLU A 87 -7.94 -6.79 -17.48
C GLU A 87 -6.80 -5.85 -17.88
N LYS A 88 -6.25 -5.12 -16.91
CA LYS A 88 -5.15 -4.18 -17.13
C LYS A 88 -3.76 -4.83 -17.06
N LYS A 89 -3.68 -6.16 -16.91
CA LYS A 89 -2.44 -6.94 -16.80
C LYS A 89 -1.47 -6.36 -15.76
N VAL A 90 -2.00 -5.94 -14.62
CA VAL A 90 -1.20 -5.35 -13.55
C VAL A 90 -0.36 -6.44 -12.88
N SER A 91 0.96 -6.23 -12.84
CA SER A 91 1.92 -7.17 -12.23
C SER A 91 2.36 -6.76 -10.82
N HIS A 92 2.07 -5.51 -10.43
CA HIS A 92 2.48 -4.95 -9.15
C HIS A 92 1.42 -4.01 -8.56
N VAL A 93 1.14 -4.17 -7.27
CA VAL A 93 0.22 -3.33 -6.50
C VAL A 93 1.00 -2.59 -5.41
N HIS A 94 0.81 -1.28 -5.33
CA HIS A 94 1.30 -0.48 -4.22
C HIS A 94 0.17 -0.13 -3.26
N ALA A 95 0.20 -0.69 -2.05
CA ALA A 95 -0.73 -0.32 -0.99
C ALA A 95 -0.31 1.02 -0.37
N THR A 96 -1.18 2.02 -0.35
CA THR A 96 -0.84 3.35 0.20
C THR A 96 -1.09 3.50 1.70
N SER A 97 -1.62 2.45 2.35
CA SER A 97 -1.87 2.42 3.79
C SER A 97 -1.85 0.99 4.34
N SER A 98 -1.82 0.85 5.67
CA SER A 98 -1.91 -0.43 6.37
C SER A 98 -3.21 -1.18 6.10
N ARG A 99 -4.33 -0.47 5.91
CA ARG A 99 -5.60 -1.06 5.45
C ARG A 99 -5.51 -1.57 4.02
N ALA A 100 -5.01 -0.74 3.11
CA ALA A 100 -4.84 -1.10 1.71
C ALA A 100 -3.87 -2.29 1.55
N LEU A 101 -2.92 -2.46 2.46
CA LEU A 101 -2.02 -3.60 2.50
C LEU A 101 -2.79 -4.91 2.68
N VAL A 102 -3.85 -4.94 3.50
CA VAL A 102 -4.68 -6.15 3.65
C VAL A 102 -5.29 -6.55 2.30
N CYS A 103 -5.88 -5.60 1.56
CA CYS A 103 -6.42 -5.84 0.22
C CYS A 103 -5.33 -6.30 -0.75
N ALA A 104 -4.18 -5.63 -0.76
CA ALA A 104 -3.07 -5.98 -1.65
C ALA A 104 -2.52 -7.39 -1.40
N LEU A 105 -2.44 -7.83 -0.13
CA LEU A 105 -2.01 -9.19 0.19
C LEU A 105 -3.04 -10.25 -0.20
N ILE A 106 -4.33 -9.95 -0.07
CA ILE A 106 -5.39 -10.84 -0.60
C ILE A 106 -5.25 -10.93 -2.12
N LEU A 107 -5.06 -9.81 -2.82
CA LEU A 107 -4.84 -9.81 -4.27
C LEU A 107 -3.58 -10.58 -4.68
N GLN A 108 -2.49 -10.48 -3.92
CA GLN A 108 -1.27 -11.27 -4.13
C GLN A 108 -1.58 -12.77 -4.07
N GLU A 109 -2.37 -13.21 -3.10
CA GLU A 109 -2.77 -14.62 -2.95
C GLU A 109 -3.75 -15.07 -4.07
N LEU A 110 -4.56 -14.16 -4.62
CA LEU A 110 -5.57 -14.47 -5.64
C LEU A 110 -5.07 -14.43 -7.10
N ILE A 111 -4.14 -13.53 -7.44
CA ILE A 111 -3.76 -13.24 -8.84
C ILE A 111 -2.25 -13.06 -9.08
N ASP A 112 -1.39 -13.55 -8.18
CA ASP A 112 0.08 -13.54 -8.31
C ASP A 112 0.69 -12.15 -8.66
N VAL A 113 0.15 -11.11 -8.02
CA VAL A 113 0.72 -9.76 -8.10
C VAL A 113 1.78 -9.55 -7.03
N THR A 114 2.83 -8.81 -7.36
CA THR A 114 3.81 -8.38 -6.36
C THR A 114 3.27 -7.16 -5.58
N VAL A 115 3.66 -7.03 -4.31
CA VAL A 115 3.15 -5.96 -3.44
C VAL A 115 4.29 -5.09 -2.92
N SER A 116 4.09 -3.78 -2.97
CA SER A 116 4.83 -2.81 -2.14
C SER A 116 3.85 -1.99 -1.31
N VAL A 117 4.35 -1.28 -0.30
CA VAL A 117 3.47 -0.60 0.65
C VAL A 117 4.00 0.73 1.13
N THR A 118 3.12 1.68 1.44
CA THR A 118 3.38 2.83 2.30
C THR A 118 2.58 2.64 3.59
N ILE A 119 3.26 2.64 4.74
CA ILE A 119 2.63 2.57 6.07
C ILE A 119 2.59 3.99 6.65
N GLU A 120 1.37 4.46 6.89
CA GLU A 120 1.04 5.73 7.50
C GLU A 120 1.52 5.84 8.96
N PRO A 121 1.67 7.07 9.50
CA PRO A 121 1.84 7.27 10.93
C PRO A 121 0.61 6.76 11.69
N ARG A 122 0.83 6.01 12.79
CA ARG A 122 -0.24 5.43 13.63
C ARG A 122 -1.23 4.58 12.82
N PRO A 123 -0.77 3.46 12.24
CA PRO A 123 -1.62 2.60 11.42
C PRO A 123 -2.78 1.99 12.23
N GLU A 124 -3.92 1.75 11.58
CA GLU A 124 -5.07 1.07 12.18
C GLU A 124 -4.78 -0.40 12.51
N LEU A 125 -3.81 -0.99 11.82
CA LEU A 125 -3.44 -2.40 11.99
C LEU A 125 -2.41 -2.57 13.12
N PRO A 126 -2.49 -3.65 13.91
CA PRO A 126 -1.50 -3.95 14.95
C PRO A 126 -0.09 -4.05 14.38
N GLN A 127 0.90 -3.54 15.14
CA GLN A 127 2.31 -3.54 14.71
C GLN A 127 2.82 -4.96 14.39
N SER A 128 2.48 -5.94 15.23
CA SER A 128 2.85 -7.35 15.01
C SER A 128 2.30 -7.90 13.69
N TRP A 129 1.08 -7.51 13.31
CA TRP A 129 0.49 -7.89 12.03
C TRP A 129 1.23 -7.23 10.87
N ILE A 130 1.51 -5.93 10.97
CA ILE A 130 2.26 -5.19 9.94
C ILE A 130 3.64 -5.83 9.74
N GLU A 131 4.36 -6.14 10.82
CA GLU A 131 5.67 -6.78 10.73
C GLU A 131 5.63 -8.13 10.00
N SER A 132 4.63 -8.96 10.27
CA SER A 132 4.41 -10.20 9.54
C SER A 132 4.10 -9.94 8.06
N ALA A 133 3.19 -9.00 7.79
CA ALA A 133 2.74 -8.62 6.45
C ALA A 133 3.86 -8.05 5.57
N LEU A 134 4.77 -7.25 6.15
CA LEU A 134 5.91 -6.66 5.42
C LEU A 134 6.87 -7.72 4.85
N ARG A 135 6.91 -8.95 5.41
CA ARG A 135 7.74 -10.04 4.86
C ARG A 135 7.26 -10.52 3.49
N LYS A 136 5.98 -10.31 3.17
CA LYS A 136 5.37 -10.65 1.88
C LYS A 136 5.53 -9.53 0.83
N CYS A 137 6.00 -8.35 1.24
CA CYS A 137 6.16 -7.20 0.37
C CYS A 137 7.58 -7.13 -0.21
N LYS A 138 7.71 -6.69 -1.47
CA LYS A 138 9.01 -6.48 -2.13
C LYS A 138 9.78 -5.29 -1.55
N GLY A 139 9.05 -4.28 -1.06
CA GLY A 139 9.60 -3.09 -0.45
C GLY A 139 8.51 -2.10 -0.09
N GLY A 140 8.89 -0.91 0.32
CA GLY A 140 7.90 0.07 0.73
C GLY A 140 8.46 1.27 1.49
N ARG A 141 7.55 2.15 1.89
CA ARG A 141 7.81 3.33 2.70
C ARG A 141 7.22 3.15 4.08
N LEU A 142 8.03 3.35 5.10
CA LEU A 142 7.60 3.17 6.49
C LEU A 142 7.74 4.48 7.24
N SER A 143 6.69 4.88 7.95
CA SER A 143 6.72 6.05 8.83
C SER A 143 7.34 5.77 10.19
N ASP A 144 7.40 4.50 10.62
CA ASP A 144 8.02 4.08 11.89
C ASP A 144 9.43 3.51 11.67
N ARG A 145 10.40 4.04 12.42
CA ARG A 145 11.80 3.59 12.39
C ARG A 145 12.00 2.23 13.02
N LYS A 146 11.16 1.82 13.99
CA LYS A 146 11.23 0.50 14.61
C LYS A 146 11.04 -0.59 13.57
N LEU A 147 10.12 -0.36 12.62
CA LEU A 147 9.84 -1.29 11.53
C LEU A 147 10.99 -1.42 10.51
N LEU A 148 11.94 -0.48 10.47
CA LEU A 148 13.06 -0.50 9.52
C LEU A 148 14.29 -1.27 10.01
N ARG A 149 14.52 -1.35 11.33
CA ARG A 149 15.78 -1.86 11.89
C ARG A 149 16.11 -3.30 11.51
N GLU A 150 15.11 -4.09 11.17
CA GLU A 150 15.25 -5.52 10.84
C GLU A 150 14.95 -5.85 9.36
N ARG A 151 14.86 -4.83 8.49
CA ARG A 151 14.35 -5.01 7.12
C ARG A 151 15.43 -4.82 6.05
N ARG A 152 15.22 -5.52 4.94
CA ARG A 152 16.04 -5.42 3.72
C ARG A 152 16.06 -3.98 3.18
N SER A 153 17.10 -3.64 2.43
CA SER A 153 17.35 -2.32 1.83
C SER A 153 16.25 -1.79 0.88
N SER A 154 15.23 -2.60 0.59
CA SER A 154 14.08 -2.22 -0.23
C SER A 154 12.99 -1.45 0.52
N PHE A 155 13.13 -1.27 1.84
CA PHE A 155 12.25 -0.40 2.64
C PHE A 155 12.94 0.93 2.96
N VAL A 156 12.23 2.02 2.67
CA VAL A 156 12.72 3.38 2.82
C VAL A 156 11.94 4.10 3.91
N PHE A 157 12.62 4.93 4.68
CA PHE A 157 11.97 5.75 5.70
C PHE A 157 11.22 6.93 5.09
N ASP A 158 9.99 7.17 5.56
CA ASP A 158 9.23 8.34 5.23
C ASP A 158 9.83 9.61 5.86
N LYS A 159 10.60 10.37 5.08
CA LYS A 159 11.15 11.68 5.48
C LYS A 159 10.09 12.79 5.51
N ALA A 160 8.96 12.65 4.79
CA ALA A 160 7.94 13.69 4.65
C ALA A 160 6.94 13.71 5.82
N ALA A 161 6.75 12.59 6.52
CA ALA A 161 5.99 12.53 7.78
C ALA A 161 6.61 13.44 8.87
N PHE A 162 7.89 13.82 8.73
CA PHE A 162 8.62 14.71 9.62
C PHE A 162 8.63 16.19 9.17
N CYS A 163 7.91 16.56 8.11
CA CYS A 163 7.92 17.94 7.59
C CYS A 163 7.32 19.00 8.55
N SER A 164 6.88 18.63 9.76
CA SER A 164 6.61 19.56 10.86
C SER A 164 7.85 19.91 11.69
N THR A 165 9.00 19.27 11.48
CA THR A 165 10.26 19.55 12.21
C THR A 165 11.21 20.44 11.40
N PRO A 166 11.85 21.45 12.04
CA PRO A 166 12.75 22.36 11.35
C PRO A 166 13.92 21.63 10.68
N ARG A 167 14.24 21.99 9.43
CA ARG A 167 15.35 21.43 8.61
C ARG A 167 16.68 21.28 9.35
N LYS A 168 16.99 22.17 10.31
CA LYS A 168 18.22 22.13 11.12
C LYS A 168 18.28 20.89 12.04
N VAL A 169 17.14 20.47 12.59
CA VAL A 169 17.04 19.28 13.46
C VAL A 169 17.09 18.01 12.62
N VAL A 170 16.48 18.02 11.43
CA VAL A 170 16.54 16.93 10.45
C VAL A 170 17.98 16.67 10.00
N GLY A 171 18.78 17.71 9.74
CA GLY A 171 20.18 17.57 9.37
C GLY A 171 21.07 16.97 10.47
N LEU A 172 20.82 17.33 11.74
CA LEU A 172 21.53 16.77 12.90
C LEU A 172 21.16 15.29 13.13
N LEU A 173 19.88 14.94 13.00
CA LEU A 173 19.44 13.54 13.09
C LEU A 173 19.94 12.68 11.94
N GLY A 174 20.05 13.23 10.72
CA GLY A 174 20.60 12.51 9.57
C GLY A 174 22.06 12.12 9.76
N LYS A 175 22.87 13.04 10.31
CA LYS A 175 24.29 12.80 10.61
C LYS A 175 24.51 11.74 11.68
N ASN A 176 23.67 11.67 12.70
CA ASN A 176 23.80 10.68 13.78
C ASN A 176 23.42 9.25 13.35
N ILE A 177 22.76 9.07 12.20
CA ILE A 177 22.14 7.80 11.78
C ILE A 177 22.70 7.32 10.42
N GLY A 178 23.65 8.06 9.82
CA GLY A 178 24.31 7.68 8.57
C GLY A 178 23.42 7.76 7.32
N ILE A 179 22.30 8.49 7.39
CA ILE A 179 21.36 8.66 6.28
C ILE A 179 21.28 10.14 5.93
N ASP A 180 21.62 10.48 4.68
CA ASP A 180 21.47 11.85 4.19
C ASP A 180 19.98 12.20 4.04
N LEU A 181 19.49 13.04 4.95
CA LEU A 181 18.11 13.54 4.97
C LEU A 181 17.95 14.84 4.14
N THR A 182 18.99 15.28 3.42
CA THR A 182 19.01 16.57 2.69
C THR A 182 18.78 16.44 1.18
N THR A 183 18.96 15.25 0.61
CA THR A 183 18.81 14.99 -0.84
C THR A 183 17.37 14.70 -1.22
N GLY A 184 16.83 15.54 -2.11
CA GLY A 184 15.43 15.53 -2.56
C GLY A 184 15.20 14.73 -3.85
N ALA A 185 15.46 13.42 -3.84
CA ALA A 185 14.77 12.56 -4.80
C ALA A 185 13.34 12.35 -4.30
N SER A 186 12.34 12.60 -5.16
CA SER A 186 10.95 12.32 -4.78
C SER A 186 10.80 10.82 -4.66
N PHE A 187 10.35 10.31 -3.50
CA PHE A 187 10.11 8.88 -3.24
C PHE A 187 9.54 8.11 -4.45
N TRP A 188 8.60 8.70 -5.19
CA TRP A 188 8.00 8.08 -6.37
C TRP A 188 8.95 7.80 -7.53
N GLN A 189 10.07 8.51 -7.60
CA GLN A 189 11.13 8.29 -8.59
C GLN A 189 12.00 7.10 -8.16
N GLU A 190 12.48 7.09 -6.91
CA GLU A 190 13.20 5.94 -6.34
C GLU A 190 12.34 4.67 -6.38
N TRP A 191 11.05 4.78 -6.04
CA TRP A 191 10.10 3.68 -6.11
C TRP A 191 9.91 3.20 -7.55
N ALA A 192 9.78 4.09 -8.54
CA ALA A 192 9.66 3.68 -9.93
C ALA A 192 10.93 2.96 -10.44
N GLU A 193 12.11 3.37 -9.99
CA GLU A 193 13.37 2.69 -10.28
C GLU A 193 13.45 1.31 -9.61
N LEU A 194 13.00 1.20 -8.34
CA LEU A 194 12.88 -0.08 -7.63
C LEU A 194 11.85 -1.01 -8.28
N LEU A 195 10.73 -0.48 -8.79
CA LEU A 195 9.74 -1.26 -9.53
C LEU A 195 10.34 -1.92 -10.77
N VAL A 196 11.12 -1.18 -11.55
CA VAL A 196 11.76 -1.72 -12.77
C VAL A 196 12.64 -2.92 -12.39
N ARG A 197 13.41 -2.80 -11.30
CA ARG A 197 14.20 -3.92 -10.76
C ARG A 197 13.34 -5.10 -10.33
N TRP A 198 12.27 -4.87 -9.58
CA TRP A 198 11.37 -5.95 -9.12
C TRP A 198 10.61 -6.61 -10.27
N SER A 199 10.33 -5.88 -11.35
CA SER A 199 9.70 -6.43 -12.56
C SER A 199 10.68 -7.24 -13.42
N GLY A 200 11.98 -6.90 -13.41
CA GLY A 200 13.03 -7.61 -14.15
C GLY A 200 13.51 -8.90 -13.46
N GLU A 201 13.31 -9.04 -12.15
CA GLU A 201 13.64 -10.25 -11.38
C GLU A 201 12.62 -11.41 -11.56
N LYS A 202 11.62 -11.27 -12.45
CA LYS A 202 10.71 -12.38 -12.85
C LYS A 202 11.31 -13.25 -13.98
N ALA A 203 12.64 -13.44 -14.01
CA ALA A 203 13.32 -14.35 -14.93
C ALA A 203 13.76 -15.64 -14.22
#